data_AF-A0A176YIA7-F1
#
_entry.id   AF-A0A176YIA7-F1
#
_cell.length_a   1.000
_cell.length_b   1.000
_cell.length_c   1.000
_cell.angle_alpha   90.00
_cell.angle_beta   90.00
_cell.angle_gamma   90.00
#
_symmetry.space_group_name_H-M   'P 1'
#
loop_
_entity.id
_entity.type
_entity.pdbx_description
1 polymer ?
#
loop_
_entity_poly.entity_id
_entity_poly.type
_entity_poly.pdbx_seq_one_letter_code
_entity_poly.pdbx_strand_id
1 'polypeptide(L)' 'MERSLLIEMTRDKYVERCKQRALDHLDRGDLKSAVAAFVGNMNARPDCELPSYLATLGASLLRADDAPGWRTLIEGLK' A
#
# COMPACT_ATOMS: atom_id res chain seq x y z
N MET A 1 15.55 15.85 1.13
CA MET A 1 16.28 14.95 0.21
C MET A 1 15.44 13.74 -0.22
N GLU A 2 14.57 13.18 0.63
CA GLU A 2 13.71 12.05 0.25
C GLU A 2 12.69 12.33 -0.86
N ARG A 3 12.04 13.52 -0.88
CA ARG A 3 11.06 13.87 -1.94
C ARG A 3 11.64 13.81 -3.35
N SER A 4 12.89 14.22 -3.55
CA SER A 4 13.55 14.22 -4.86
C SER A 4 13.81 12.81 -5.38
N LEU A 5 14.24 11.89 -4.50
CA LEU A 5 14.45 10.47 -4.82
C LEU A 5 13.14 9.75 -5.17
N LEU A 6 12.01 10.18 -4.61
CA LEU A 6 10.70 9.61 -4.93
C LEU A 6 10.20 10.00 -6.33
N ILE A 7 10.63 11.16 -6.86
CA ILE A 7 10.23 11.66 -8.18
C ILE A 7 11.06 11.03 -9.30
N GLU A 8 12.33 10.68 -9.04
CA GLU A 8 13.21 10.02 -10.02
C GLU A 8 12.86 8.55 -10.25
N MET A 9 12.19 7.90 -9.31
CA MET A 9 11.81 6.49 -9.43
C MET A 9 10.55 6.34 -10.31
N THR A 10 10.55 5.34 -11.21
CA THR A 10 9.36 5.02 -12.01
C THR A 10 8.18 4.66 -11.10
N ARG A 11 6.96 4.91 -11.56
CA ARG A 11 5.73 4.55 -10.85
C ARG A 11 5.78 3.10 -10.37
N ASP A 12 6.10 2.16 -11.25
CA ASP A 12 6.10 0.72 -10.95
C ASP A 12 7.09 0.37 -9.84
N LYS A 13 8.32 0.91 -9.88
CA LYS A 13 9.31 0.69 -8.82
C LYS A 13 8.87 1.30 -7.49
N TYR A 14 8.17 2.44 -7.53
CA TYR A 14 7.59 3.05 -6.34
C TYR A 14 6.48 2.20 -5.75
N VAL A 15 5.55 1.73 -6.57
CA VAL A 15 4.46 0.84 -6.14
C VAL A 15 5.02 -0.45 -5.54
N GLU A 16 6.00 -1.10 -6.18
CA GLU A 16 6.62 -2.32 -5.64
C GLU A 16 7.31 -2.09 -4.29
N ARG A 17 8.00 -0.96 -4.11
CA ARG A 17 8.56 -0.59 -2.80
C ARG A 17 7.47 -0.39 -1.74
N CYS A 18 6.34 0.23 -2.11
CA CYS A 18 5.21 0.43 -1.21
C CYS A 18 4.58 -0.91 -0.81
N LYS A 19 4.40 -1.82 -1.78
CA LYS A 19 3.92 -3.19 -1.57
C LYS A 19 4.82 -3.94 -0.60
N GLN A 20 6.13 -3.98 -0.88
CA GLN A 20 7.08 -4.71 -0.06
C GLN A 20 7.07 -4.24 1.41
N ARG A 21 7.09 -2.93 1.64
CA ARG A 21 7.02 -2.38 3.00
C ARG A 21 5.74 -2.75 3.74
N ALA A 22 4.60 -2.77 3.04
CA ALA A 22 3.33 -3.16 3.64
C ALA A 22 3.28 -4.67 3.95
N LEU A 23 3.80 -5.51 3.06
CA LEU A 23 3.91 -6.95 3.26
C LEU A 23 4.81 -7.29 4.46
N ASP A 24 5.92 -6.58 4.66
CA ASP A 24 6.80 -6.75 5.83
C ASP A 24 6.05 -6.54 7.17
N HIS A 25 5.08 -5.64 7.20
CA HIS A 25 4.23 -5.44 8.39
C HIS A 25 3.21 -6.57 8.54
N LEU A 26 2.62 -7.05 7.44
CA LEU A 26 1.72 -8.21 7.46
C LEU A 26 2.43 -9.49 7.92
N ASP A 27 3.68 -9.71 7.50
CA ASP A 27 4.51 -10.85 7.92
C ASP A 27 4.77 -10.84 9.44
N ARG A 28 4.72 -9.66 10.07
CA ARG A 28 4.84 -9.47 11.53
C ARG A 28 3.49 -9.52 12.25
N GLY A 29 2.38 -9.73 11.53
CA GLY A 29 1.03 -9.70 12.07
C GLY A 29 0.49 -8.30 12.38
N ASP A 30 1.14 -7.24 11.87
CA ASP A 30 0.76 -5.86 12.16
C ASP A 30 -0.07 -5.26 11.00
N LEU A 31 -1.35 -5.64 10.95
CA LEU A 31 -2.28 -5.18 9.92
C LEU A 31 -2.41 -3.65 9.91
N LYS A 32 -2.49 -3.01 11.07
CA LYS A 32 -2.68 -1.55 11.15
C LYS A 32 -1.50 -0.81 10.55
N SER A 33 -0.28 -1.21 10.89
CA SER A 33 0.91 -0.59 10.29
C SER A 33 1.05 -0.93 8.81
N ALA A 34 0.65 -2.14 8.38
CA ALA A 34 0.64 -2.49 6.96
C ALA A 34 -0.26 -1.55 6.15
N VAL A 35 -1.50 -1.33 6.60
CA VAL A 35 -2.46 -0.44 5.93
C VAL A 35 -1.98 1.00 5.94
N ALA A 36 -1.52 1.50 7.10
CA ALA A 36 -1.03 2.86 7.23
C ALA A 36 0.20 3.11 6.33
N ALA A 37 1.14 2.17 6.29
CA ALA A 37 2.32 2.25 5.43
C ALA A 37 1.93 2.20 3.95
N PHE A 38 1.03 1.31 3.55
CA PHE A 38 0.62 1.18 2.15
C PHE A 38 -0.09 2.43 1.65
N VAL A 39 -1.20 2.81 2.29
CA VAL A 39 -2.03 3.95 1.87
C VAL A 39 -1.24 5.26 1.98
N GLY A 40 -0.48 5.44 3.06
CA GLY A 40 0.33 6.64 3.27
C GLY A 40 1.41 6.83 2.20
N ASN A 41 2.09 5.75 1.81
CA ASN A 41 3.09 5.83 0.74
C ASN A 41 2.42 6.04 -0.63
N MET A 42 1.36 5.29 -0.96
CA MET A 42 0.67 5.44 -2.24
C MET A 42 0.14 6.88 -2.44
N ASN A 43 -0.45 7.48 -1.40
CA ASN A 43 -0.95 8.85 -1.44
C ASN A 43 0.15 9.93 -1.43
N ALA A 44 1.41 9.57 -1.20
CA ALA A 44 2.52 10.54 -1.30
C ALA A 44 2.84 10.91 -2.75
N ARG A 45 2.29 10.17 -3.73
CA ARG A 45 2.46 10.40 -5.17
C ARG A 45 1.09 10.37 -5.88
N PRO A 46 0.65 11.46 -6.52
CA PRO A 46 -0.65 11.53 -7.19
C PRO A 46 -0.86 10.45 -8.27
N ASP A 47 0.21 10.04 -8.97
CA ASP A 47 0.16 8.99 -9.99
C ASP A 47 0.09 7.57 -9.42
N CYS A 48 0.19 7.42 -8.09
CA CYS A 48 0.13 6.17 -7.37
C CYS A 48 -1.11 6.06 -6.46
N GLU A 49 -2.00 7.06 -6.45
CA GLU A 49 -3.21 7.01 -5.62
C GLU A 49 -4.07 5.78 -5.95
N LEU A 50 -4.63 5.17 -4.90
CA LEU A 50 -5.53 4.04 -5.07
C LEU A 50 -6.84 4.49 -5.71
N PRO A 51 -7.32 3.79 -6.75
CA PRO A 51 -8.69 3.95 -7.23
C PRO A 51 -9.71 3.85 -6.08
N SER A 52 -10.76 4.67 -6.13
CA SER A 52 -11.76 4.79 -5.05
C SER A 52 -12.42 3.46 -4.66
N TYR A 53 -12.62 2.56 -5.64
CA TYR A 53 -13.18 1.23 -5.38
C TYR A 53 -12.22 0.34 -4.57
N LEU A 54 -10.90 0.43 -4.82
CA LEU A 54 -9.89 -0.30 -4.04
C LEU A 54 -9.72 0.30 -2.64
N ALA A 55 -9.81 1.63 -2.50
CA ALA A 55 -9.82 2.26 -1.19
C ALA A 55 -11.02 1.80 -0.34
N THR A 56 -12.19 1.67 -0.97
CA THR A 56 -13.42 1.17 -0.31
C THR A 56 -13.31 -0.31 0.07
N LEU A 57 -12.75 -1.14 -0.82
CA LEU A 57 -12.43 -2.54 -0.52
C LEU A 57 -11.46 -2.63 0.66
N GLY A 58 -10.35 -1.90 0.61
CA GLY A 58 -9.36 -1.85 1.69
C GLY A 58 -9.97 -1.44 3.04
N ALA A 59 -10.83 -0.42 3.06
CA ALA A 59 -11.55 -0.03 4.27
C ALA A 59 -12.47 -1.14 4.81
N SER A 60 -13.07 -1.94 3.93
CA SER A 60 -13.92 -3.07 4.32
C SER A 60 -13.09 -4.23 4.88
N LEU A 61 -11.96 -4.55 4.25
CA LEU A 61 -11.01 -5.55 4.73
C LEU A 61 -10.42 -5.16 6.09
N LEU A 62 -10.06 -3.88 6.28
CA LEU A 62 -9.56 -3.38 7.56
C LEU A 62 -10.60 -3.51 8.67
N ARG A 63 -11.87 -3.18 8.38
CA ARG A 63 -12.97 -3.35 9.36
C ARG A 63 -13.22 -4.81 9.73
N ALA A 64 -12.95 -5.73 8.82
CA ALA A 64 -13.08 -7.17 9.04
C ALA A 64 -11.84 -7.81 9.70
N ASP A 65 -10.78 -7.03 9.97
CA ASP A 65 -9.46 -7.54 10.40
C ASP A 65 -8.89 -8.60 9.43
N ASP A 66 -9.21 -8.46 8.14
CA ASP A 66 -8.89 -9.45 7.10
C ASP A 66 -7.49 -9.21 6.53
N ALA A 67 -6.47 -9.66 7.27
CA ALA A 67 -5.08 -9.60 6.84
C ALA A 67 -4.79 -10.40 5.55
N PRO A 68 -5.34 -11.62 5.33
CA PRO A 68 -5.22 -12.31 4.04
C PRO A 68 -5.79 -11.51 2.87
N GLY A 69 -6.97 -10.91 3.02
CA GLY A 69 -7.58 -10.08 1.99
C GLY A 69 -6.74 -8.84 1.68
N TRP A 70 -6.14 -8.20 2.69
CA TRP A 70 -5.19 -7.10 2.49
C TRP A 70 -3.93 -7.53 1.75
N ARG A 71 -3.38 -8.71 2.05
CA ARG A 71 -2.25 -9.27 1.28
C ARG A 71 -2.62 -9.44 -0.19
N THR A 72 -3.77 -10.05 -0.49
CA THR A 72 -4.23 -10.24 -1.87
C THR A 72 -4.42 -8.91 -2.60
N LEU A 73 -4.99 -7.90 -1.92
CA LEU A 73 -5.16 -6.55 -2.50
C LEU A 73 -3.80 -5.92 -2.87
N ILE A 74 -2.82 -5.99 -1.96
CA ILE A 74 -1.49 -5.42 -2.15
C ILE A 74 -0.76 -6.13 -3.30
N GLU A 75 -0.75 -7.47 -3.30
CA GLU A 75 -0.07 -8.28 -4.32
C GLU A 75 -0.69 -8.10 -5.71
N GLY A 76 -2.02 -7.96 -5.79
CA GLY A 76 -2.77 -7.79 -7.04
C GLY A 76 -2.65 -6.41 -7.69
N LEU A 77 -2.05 -5.42 -6.99
CA LEU A 77 -1.91 -4.07 -7.51
C LEU A 77 -0.79 -3.96 -8.56
N LYS A 78 -1.07 -3.20 -9.63
CA LYS A 78 -0.15 -2.91 -10.75
C LYS A 78 0.19 -1.42 -10.87
#